data_AF-X8D9X9-F1
#
_entry.id   AF-X8D9X9-F1
#
_cell.length_a   1.000
_cell.length_b   1.000
_cell.length_c   1.000
_cell.angle_alpha   90.00
_cell.angle_beta   90.00
_cell.angle_gamma   90.00
#
_symmetry.space_group_name_H-M   'P 1'
#
loop_
_entity.id
_entity.type
_entity.pdbx_description
1 polymer ?
#
loop_
_entity_poly.entity_id
_entity_poly.type
_entity_poly.pdbx_seq_one_letter_code
_entity_poly.pdbx_strand_id
1 'polypeptide(L)'
;MRAFSPTKSAYRDTARHDAHCRAGELVFAELRRSRTRFPDRFHSLPEAVSVLEEELDELTDAVRANMIEHARAEAVQVGAMALRLIVDLEPHALSDARDRLAMQAAVSKTVQLGQPAKPLVSAHEGRGFIRCRHEQLCAALVSEDIEPDEQMRKVVLAAYGIAVLALRFVAEVPVDTHRQLEAGDEH
;
A
#
# COMPACT_ATOMS: atom_id res chain seq x y z
N MET A 1 -6.26 44.04 -4.96
CA MET A 1 -5.99 42.66 -4.50
C MET A 1 -5.33 41.89 -5.64
N ARG A 2 -4.04 41.54 -5.54
CA ARG A 2 -3.41 40.65 -6.52
C ARG A 2 -3.78 39.21 -6.14
N ALA A 3 -4.44 38.49 -7.04
CA ALA A 3 -4.72 37.07 -6.87
C ALA A 3 -3.40 36.30 -6.77
N PHE A 4 -3.22 35.56 -5.67
CA PHE A 4 -2.07 34.71 -5.46
C PHE A 4 -2.22 33.50 -6.41
N SER A 5 -1.50 33.51 -7.53
CA SER A 5 -1.43 32.35 -8.42
C SER A 5 -0.36 31.39 -7.88
N PRO A 6 -0.71 30.15 -7.51
CA PRO A 6 0.26 29.19 -7.02
C PRO A 6 1.34 28.89 -8.08
N THR A 7 2.58 28.71 -7.64
CA THR A 7 3.71 28.38 -8.52
C THR A 7 3.57 26.95 -9.07
N LYS A 8 4.21 26.66 -10.21
CA LYS A 8 4.22 25.32 -10.83
C LYS A 8 4.69 24.19 -9.89
N SER A 9 5.52 24.53 -8.89
CA SER A 9 5.95 23.61 -7.82
C SER A 9 4.80 23.30 -6.87
N ALA A 10 4.10 24.31 -6.37
CA ALA A 10 2.97 24.15 -5.46
C ALA A 10 1.85 23.29 -6.09
N TYR A 11 1.56 23.50 -7.38
CA TYR A 11 0.56 22.68 -8.10
C TYR A 11 0.95 21.20 -8.18
N ARG A 12 2.24 20.89 -8.44
CA ARG A 12 2.74 19.51 -8.49
C ARG A 12 2.68 18.82 -7.13
N ASP A 13 2.96 19.55 -6.05
CA ASP A 13 2.84 19.03 -4.70
C ASP A 13 1.40 18.73 -4.32
N THR A 14 0.44 19.60 -4.67
CA THR A 14 -1.00 19.35 -4.47
C THR A 14 -1.48 18.15 -5.27
N ALA A 15 -1.17 18.07 -6.57
CA ALA A 15 -1.62 16.96 -7.41
C ALA A 15 -1.05 15.60 -6.93
N ARG A 16 0.20 15.59 -6.45
CA ARG A 16 0.81 14.41 -5.83
C ARG A 16 0.09 14.05 -4.53
N HIS A 17 -0.19 15.02 -3.67
CA HIS A 17 -0.94 14.78 -2.44
C HIS A 17 -2.32 14.18 -2.73
N ASP A 18 -3.06 14.75 -3.69
CA ASP A 18 -4.39 14.26 -4.10
C ASP A 18 -4.34 12.84 -4.66
N ALA A 19 -3.27 12.46 -5.38
CA ALA A 19 -3.08 11.08 -5.84
C ALA A 19 -2.91 10.10 -4.67
N HIS A 20 -2.14 10.47 -3.66
CA HIS A 20 -1.95 9.65 -2.46
C HIS A 20 -3.22 9.55 -1.61
N CYS A 21 -3.97 10.63 -1.46
CA CYS A 21 -5.27 10.60 -0.80
C CYS A 21 -6.26 9.68 -1.52
N ARG A 22 -6.33 9.75 -2.86
CA ARG A 22 -7.16 8.84 -3.66
C ARG A 22 -6.74 7.38 -3.51
N ALA A 23 -5.44 7.10 -3.54
CA ALA A 23 -4.93 5.75 -3.25
C ALA A 23 -5.34 5.28 -1.84
N GLY A 24 -5.28 6.18 -0.85
CA GLY A 24 -5.76 5.95 0.51
C GLY A 24 -7.23 5.53 0.57
N GLU A 25 -8.10 6.24 -0.15
CA GLU A 25 -9.53 5.90 -0.19
C GLU A 25 -9.80 4.56 -0.89
N LEU A 26 -9.03 4.20 -1.92
CA LEU A 26 -9.12 2.86 -2.55
C LEU A 26 -8.74 1.75 -1.57
N VAL A 27 -7.61 1.91 -0.87
CA VAL A 27 -7.16 0.96 0.16
C VAL A 27 -8.16 0.86 1.31
N PHE A 28 -8.73 1.99 1.74
CA PHE A 28 -9.75 1.98 2.79
C PHE A 28 -11.05 1.30 2.35
N ALA A 29 -11.46 1.50 1.09
CA ALA A 29 -12.63 0.83 0.53
C ALA A 29 -12.41 -0.70 0.49
N GLU A 30 -11.24 -1.15 0.07
CA GLU A 30 -10.89 -2.58 0.06
C GLU A 30 -10.78 -3.15 1.48
N LEU A 31 -10.19 -2.41 2.43
CA LEU A 31 -10.17 -2.80 3.84
C LEU A 31 -11.59 -3.02 4.38
N ARG A 32 -12.53 -2.10 4.12
CA ARG A 32 -13.95 -2.26 4.52
C ARG A 32 -14.63 -3.42 3.81
N ARG A 33 -14.33 -3.64 2.53
CA ARG A 33 -14.84 -4.80 1.78
C ARG A 33 -14.34 -6.11 2.39
N SER A 34 -13.05 -6.19 2.73
CA SER A 34 -12.45 -7.35 3.39
C SER A 34 -13.12 -7.64 4.73
N ARG A 35 -13.40 -6.61 5.55
CA ARG A 35 -14.17 -6.73 6.80
C ARG A 35 -15.58 -7.24 6.60
N THR A 36 -16.22 -6.85 5.50
CA THR A 36 -17.58 -7.32 5.20
C THR A 36 -17.58 -8.81 4.83
N ARG A 37 -16.54 -9.26 4.12
CA ARG A 37 -16.38 -10.66 3.68
C ARG A 37 -15.84 -11.57 4.78
N PHE A 38 -14.95 -11.03 5.61
CA PHE A 38 -14.24 -11.69 6.69
C PHE A 38 -14.32 -10.80 7.95
N PRO A 39 -15.43 -10.90 8.71
CA PRO A 39 -15.71 -9.97 9.81
C PRO A 39 -14.81 -10.18 11.03
N ASP A 40 -14.33 -11.40 11.24
CA ASP A 40 -13.49 -11.74 12.37
C ASP A 40 -12.06 -11.20 12.19
N ARG A 41 -11.35 -11.08 13.31
CA ARG A 41 -9.91 -10.82 13.29
C ARG A 41 -9.18 -12.02 12.75
N PHE A 42 -7.99 -11.80 12.22
CA PHE A 42 -7.00 -12.87 12.17
C PHE A 42 -6.82 -13.51 13.55
N HIS A 43 -6.88 -14.84 13.58
CA HIS A 43 -6.67 -15.65 14.79
C HIS A 43 -5.20 -15.71 15.18
N SER A 44 -4.29 -15.49 14.23
CA SER A 44 -2.86 -15.56 14.49
C SER A 44 -2.05 -14.68 13.54
N LEU A 45 -0.82 -14.35 13.95
CA LEU A 45 0.12 -13.63 13.10
C LEU A 45 0.51 -14.42 11.83
N PRO A 46 0.81 -15.74 11.88
CA PRO A 46 1.07 -16.52 10.67
C PRO A 46 -0.10 -16.51 9.67
N GLU A 47 -1.35 -16.57 10.14
CA GLU A 47 -2.53 -16.45 9.27
C GLU A 47 -2.57 -15.07 8.58
N ALA A 48 -2.40 -13.99 9.34
CA ALA A 48 -2.39 -12.64 8.80
C ALA A 48 -1.28 -12.44 7.75
N VAL A 49 -0.09 -13.02 8.00
CA VAL A 49 1.04 -12.98 7.07
C VAL A 49 0.76 -13.79 5.82
N SER A 50 0.21 -15.00 5.95
CA SER A 50 -0.15 -15.84 4.80
C SER A 50 -1.16 -15.16 3.86
N VAL A 51 -2.16 -14.48 4.41
CA VAL A 51 -3.13 -13.73 3.60
C VAL A 51 -2.46 -12.53 2.92
N LEU A 52 -1.56 -11.83 3.60
CA LEU A 52 -0.79 -10.76 2.96
C LEU A 52 0.15 -11.29 1.86
N GLU A 53 0.73 -12.47 2.04
CA GLU A 53 1.61 -13.10 1.05
C GLU A 53 0.89 -13.47 -0.24
N GLU A 54 -0.36 -13.94 -0.17
CA GLU A 54 -1.19 -14.20 -1.34
C GLU A 54 -1.33 -12.94 -2.22
N GLU A 55 -1.70 -11.81 -1.63
CA GLU A 55 -1.83 -10.54 -2.36
C GLU A 55 -0.48 -10.02 -2.92
N LEU A 56 0.62 -10.30 -2.22
CA LEU A 56 1.98 -9.94 -2.67
C LEU A 56 2.44 -10.76 -3.87
N ASP A 57 2.06 -12.03 -3.92
CA ASP A 57 2.32 -12.94 -5.03
C ASP A 57 1.49 -12.54 -6.26
N GLU A 58 0.19 -12.25 -6.08
CA GLU A 58 -0.68 -11.74 -7.16
C GLU A 58 -0.16 -10.42 -7.74
N LEU A 59 0.26 -9.48 -6.87
CA LEU A 59 0.94 -8.24 -7.31
C LEU A 59 2.21 -8.56 -8.11
N THR A 60 3.02 -9.49 -7.62
CA THR A 60 4.28 -9.88 -8.28
C THR A 60 4.01 -10.43 -9.67
N ASP A 61 3.02 -11.30 -9.82
CA ASP A 61 2.68 -11.94 -11.08
C ASP A 61 2.07 -10.95 -12.06
N ALA A 62 1.19 -10.05 -11.61
CA ALA A 62 0.65 -8.98 -12.42
C ALA A 62 1.75 -8.03 -12.95
N VAL A 63 2.72 -7.66 -12.11
CA VAL A 63 3.87 -6.84 -12.53
C VAL A 63 4.74 -7.59 -13.55
N ARG A 64 5.03 -8.88 -13.32
CA ARG A 64 5.82 -9.70 -14.25
C ARG A 64 5.13 -9.88 -15.60
N ALA A 65 3.81 -9.97 -15.61
CA ALA A 65 3.00 -10.07 -16.82
C ALA A 65 2.74 -8.71 -17.51
N ASN A 66 3.27 -7.61 -16.98
CA ASN A 66 3.03 -6.25 -17.46
C ASN A 66 1.54 -5.87 -17.51
N MET A 67 0.74 -6.39 -16.57
CA MET A 67 -0.68 -6.08 -16.41
C MET A 67 -0.86 -4.95 -15.39
N ILE A 68 -0.53 -3.72 -15.78
CA ILE A 68 -0.37 -2.59 -14.83
C ILE A 68 -1.66 -2.25 -14.07
N GLU A 69 -2.82 -2.29 -14.74
CA GLU A 69 -4.11 -2.05 -14.08
C GLU A 69 -4.40 -3.10 -13.00
N HIS A 70 -4.16 -4.37 -13.32
CA HIS A 70 -4.30 -5.48 -12.38
C HIS A 70 -3.29 -5.36 -11.23
N ALA A 71 -2.03 -5.05 -11.51
CA ALA A 71 -1.02 -4.82 -10.48
C ALA A 71 -1.40 -3.67 -9.53
N ARG A 72 -2.08 -2.62 -10.02
CA ARG A 72 -2.59 -1.55 -9.16
C ARG A 72 -3.77 -2.03 -8.30
N ALA A 73 -4.63 -2.90 -8.82
CA ALA A 73 -5.68 -3.54 -8.03
C ALA A 73 -5.07 -4.40 -6.91
N GLU A 74 -4.07 -5.23 -7.22
CA GLU A 74 -3.39 -6.04 -6.21
C GLU A 74 -2.62 -5.20 -5.19
N ALA A 75 -2.02 -4.08 -5.61
CA ALA A 75 -1.43 -3.15 -4.65
C ALA A 75 -2.48 -2.55 -3.69
N VAL A 76 -3.73 -2.35 -4.11
CA VAL A 76 -4.82 -1.95 -3.21
C VAL A 76 -5.11 -3.04 -2.18
N GLN A 77 -5.19 -4.31 -2.61
CA GLN A 77 -5.44 -5.45 -1.71
C GLN A 77 -4.26 -5.66 -0.73
N VAL A 78 -3.01 -5.61 -1.21
CA VAL A 78 -1.79 -5.63 -0.38
C VAL A 78 -1.84 -4.53 0.70
N GLY A 79 -2.18 -3.29 0.30
CA GLY A 79 -2.30 -2.18 1.24
C GLY A 79 -3.36 -2.43 2.31
N ALA A 80 -4.51 -2.98 1.92
CA ALA A 80 -5.60 -3.30 2.83
C ALA A 80 -5.22 -4.43 3.79
N MET A 81 -4.62 -5.51 3.31
CA MET A 81 -4.22 -6.66 4.13
C MET A 81 -3.09 -6.30 5.10
N ALA A 82 -2.14 -5.46 4.67
CA ALA A 82 -1.08 -4.97 5.54
C ALA A 82 -1.64 -4.08 6.69
N LEU A 83 -2.63 -3.22 6.41
CA LEU A 83 -3.31 -2.47 7.46
C LEU A 83 -4.14 -3.37 8.37
N ARG A 84 -4.80 -4.39 7.81
CA ARG A 84 -5.58 -5.35 8.59
C ARG A 84 -4.70 -6.17 9.53
N LEU A 85 -3.52 -6.61 9.09
CA LEU A 85 -2.51 -7.25 9.94
C LEU A 85 -2.19 -6.38 11.16
N ILE A 86 -1.98 -5.07 10.97
CA ILE A 86 -1.67 -4.16 12.07
C ILE A 86 -2.87 -4.02 13.02
N VAL A 87 -4.07 -3.75 12.48
CA VAL A 87 -5.26 -3.46 13.30
C VAL A 87 -5.77 -4.72 14.03
N ASP A 88 -5.71 -5.89 13.39
CA ASP A 88 -6.25 -7.13 13.96
C ASP A 88 -5.41 -7.66 15.12
N LEU A 89 -4.10 -7.40 15.10
CA LEU A 89 -3.18 -7.79 16.16
C LEU A 89 -3.20 -6.84 17.36
N GLU A 90 -3.84 -5.66 17.24
CA GLU A 90 -4.03 -4.78 18.39
C GLU A 90 -5.18 -5.27 19.31
N PRO A 91 -5.05 -5.17 20.65
CA PRO A 91 -6.04 -5.68 21.60
C PRO A 91 -7.35 -4.87 21.66
N HIS A 92 -7.45 -3.79 20.90
CA HIS A 92 -8.56 -2.84 20.99
C HIS A 92 -9.69 -3.19 20.02
N ALA A 93 -10.95 -3.00 20.41
CA ALA A 93 -12.12 -3.29 19.56
C ALA A 93 -12.00 -2.78 18.11
N LEU A 94 -12.42 -3.62 17.15
CA LEU A 94 -12.47 -3.26 15.74
C LEU A 94 -13.52 -2.16 15.52
N SER A 95 -13.19 -1.21 14.66
CA SER A 95 -14.14 -0.18 14.22
C SER A 95 -13.66 0.49 12.94
N ASP A 96 -14.60 0.97 12.13
CA ASP A 96 -14.33 1.80 10.95
C ASP A 96 -13.45 3.01 11.27
N ALA A 97 -13.57 3.56 12.49
CA ALA A 97 -12.75 4.69 12.93
C ALA A 97 -11.26 4.31 13.09
N ARG A 98 -10.95 3.11 13.60
CA ARG A 98 -9.56 2.61 13.70
C ARG A 98 -9.00 2.30 12.32
N ASP A 99 -9.77 1.60 11.48
CA ASP A 99 -9.38 1.30 10.11
C ASP A 99 -9.08 2.61 9.33
N ARG A 100 -9.92 3.64 9.51
CA ARG A 100 -9.70 4.96 8.92
C ARG A 100 -8.46 5.64 9.47
N LEU A 101 -8.22 5.60 10.78
CA LEU A 101 -7.05 6.20 11.39
C LEU A 101 -5.75 5.53 10.91
N ALA A 102 -5.74 4.20 10.81
CA ALA A 102 -4.60 3.44 10.30
C ALA A 102 -4.28 3.82 8.85
N MET A 103 -5.31 3.91 7.99
CA MET A 103 -5.13 4.38 6.60
C MET A 103 -4.63 5.84 6.54
N GLN A 104 -5.22 6.75 7.33
CA GLN A 104 -4.81 8.16 7.35
C GLN A 104 -3.37 8.34 7.83
N ALA A 105 -2.95 7.53 8.80
CA ALA A 105 -1.56 7.50 9.24
C ALA A 105 -0.65 7.06 8.09
N ALA A 106 -1.01 6.00 7.37
CA ALA A 106 -0.24 5.48 6.24
C ALA A 106 -0.10 6.52 5.11
N VAL A 107 -1.21 7.17 4.73
CA VAL A 107 -1.22 8.29 3.76
C VAL A 107 -0.37 9.46 4.24
N SER A 108 -0.45 9.83 5.53
CA SER A 108 0.40 10.88 6.09
C SER A 108 1.89 10.50 6.01
N LYS A 109 2.20 9.21 6.10
CA LYS A 109 3.56 8.69 6.03
C LYS A 109 4.10 8.53 4.62
N THR A 110 3.28 8.37 3.58
CA THR A 110 3.77 8.44 2.18
C THR A 110 4.44 9.80 1.91
N VAL A 111 3.91 10.86 2.52
CA VAL A 111 4.44 12.24 2.40
C VAL A 111 5.72 12.43 3.23
N GLN A 112 5.84 11.76 4.39
CA GLN A 112 6.95 11.96 5.33
C GLN A 112 8.14 11.01 5.12
N LEU A 113 7.91 9.76 4.69
CA LEU A 113 8.96 8.74 4.71
C LEU A 113 10.08 9.01 3.70
N GLY A 114 9.81 9.77 2.63
CA GLY A 114 10.83 10.20 1.68
C GLY A 114 11.74 9.06 1.19
N GLN A 115 11.25 7.82 1.18
CA GLN A 115 12.00 6.61 0.81
C GLN A 115 11.08 5.65 0.06
N PRO A 116 11.32 5.44 -1.25
CA PRO A 116 12.25 6.22 -2.08
C PRO A 116 11.92 7.72 -2.06
N ALA A 117 12.94 8.59 -2.00
CA ALA A 117 12.75 10.05 -1.94
C ALA A 117 12.12 10.63 -3.20
N LYS A 118 12.26 9.90 -4.30
CA LYS A 118 11.70 10.22 -5.59
C LYS A 118 10.42 9.39 -5.81
N PRO A 119 9.50 9.88 -6.66
CA PRO A 119 8.42 9.06 -7.16
C PRO A 119 8.95 7.77 -7.80
N LEU A 120 8.15 6.71 -7.73
CA LEU A 120 8.44 5.44 -8.38
C LEU A 120 8.57 5.65 -9.89
N VAL A 121 9.61 5.06 -10.48
CA VAL A 121 9.88 5.15 -11.93
C VAL A 121 9.22 4.02 -12.72
N SER A 122 8.82 2.93 -12.05
CA SER A 122 8.15 1.79 -12.68
C SER A 122 7.42 0.90 -11.67
N ALA A 123 6.52 0.05 -12.17
CA ALA A 123 5.90 -1.02 -11.39
C ALA A 123 6.92 -2.02 -10.82
N HIS A 124 7.98 -2.36 -11.57
CA HIS A 124 9.04 -3.24 -11.09
C HIS A 124 9.80 -2.65 -9.90
N GLU A 125 10.07 -1.34 -9.92
CA GLU A 125 10.70 -0.64 -8.79
C GLU A 125 9.80 -0.65 -7.55
N GLY A 126 8.52 -0.30 -7.71
CA GLY A 126 7.54 -0.33 -6.62
C GLY A 126 7.42 -1.72 -5.99
N ARG A 127 7.29 -2.76 -6.83
CA ARG A 127 7.30 -4.17 -6.39
C ARG A 127 8.59 -4.52 -5.63
N GLY A 128 9.75 -4.08 -6.12
CA GLY A 128 11.03 -4.29 -5.48
C GLY A 128 11.08 -3.73 -4.05
N PHE A 129 10.63 -2.50 -3.86
CA PHE A 129 10.58 -1.90 -2.52
C PHE A 129 9.59 -2.61 -1.58
N ILE A 130 8.41 -2.98 -2.09
CA ILE A 130 7.42 -3.74 -1.31
C ILE A 130 8.02 -5.07 -0.86
N ARG A 131 8.67 -5.79 -1.77
CA ARG A 131 9.36 -7.05 -1.48
C ARG A 131 10.43 -6.88 -0.39
N CYS A 132 11.24 -5.81 -0.42
CA CYS A 132 12.21 -5.57 0.64
C CYS A 132 11.57 -5.41 2.03
N ARG A 133 10.35 -4.83 2.12
CA ARG A 133 9.62 -4.75 3.39
C ARG A 133 9.00 -6.08 3.78
N HIS A 134 8.55 -6.88 2.83
CA HIS A 134 8.12 -8.25 3.07
C HIS A 134 9.27 -9.11 3.59
N GLU A 135 10.47 -9.02 3.02
CA GLU A 135 11.66 -9.72 3.54
C GLU A 135 11.99 -9.30 4.98
N GLN A 136 11.81 -8.02 5.34
CA GLN A 136 11.95 -7.54 6.72
C GLN A 136 10.85 -8.08 7.65
N LEU A 137 9.62 -8.21 7.17
CA LEU A 137 8.52 -8.85 7.89
C LEU A 137 8.87 -10.31 8.20
N CYS A 138 9.27 -11.08 7.19
CA CYS A 138 9.66 -12.48 7.36
C CYS A 138 10.86 -12.62 8.31
N ALA A 139 11.88 -11.76 8.19
CA ALA A 139 13.03 -11.76 9.09
C ALA A 139 12.62 -11.50 10.55
N ALA A 140 11.65 -10.61 10.79
CA ALA A 140 11.12 -10.36 12.14
C ALA A 140 10.40 -11.58 12.70
N LEU A 141 9.65 -12.32 11.88
CA LEU A 141 8.90 -13.52 12.31
C LEU A 141 9.81 -14.67 12.75
N VAL A 142 10.94 -14.87 12.08
CA VAL A 142 11.85 -16.01 12.33
C VAL A 142 13.01 -15.68 13.27
N SER A 143 13.02 -14.49 13.88
CA SER A 143 14.09 -14.10 14.81
C SER A 143 13.96 -14.86 16.13
N GLU A 144 14.89 -15.75 16.43
CA GLU A 144 14.82 -16.67 17.58
C GLU A 144 15.28 -16.05 18.93
N ASP A 145 15.96 -14.90 18.91
CA ASP A 145 16.57 -14.25 20.08
C ASP A 145 16.06 -12.83 20.35
N ILE A 146 14.79 -12.55 20.05
CA ILE A 146 14.19 -11.22 20.26
C ILE A 146 13.02 -11.28 21.23
N GLU A 147 12.95 -10.28 22.11
CA GLU A 147 11.82 -10.13 23.02
C GLU A 147 10.50 -10.00 22.24
N PRO A 148 9.40 -10.64 22.69
CA PRO A 148 8.13 -10.67 21.95
C PRO A 148 7.60 -9.29 21.56
N ASP A 149 7.74 -8.28 22.42
CA ASP A 149 7.29 -6.91 22.14
C ASP A 149 8.12 -6.25 21.04
N GLU A 150 9.43 -6.53 20.99
CA GLU A 150 10.31 -6.01 19.95
C GLU A 150 10.09 -6.75 18.62
N GLN A 151 9.79 -8.04 18.66
CA GLN A 151 9.31 -8.79 17.50
C GLN A 151 8.06 -8.16 16.91
N MET A 152 7.05 -7.95 17.75
CA MET A 152 5.79 -7.36 17.31
C MET A 152 5.99 -5.94 16.76
N ARG A 153 6.85 -5.13 17.39
CA ARG A 153 7.21 -3.80 16.87
C ARG A 153 7.82 -3.90 15.46
N LYS A 154 8.75 -4.83 15.23
CA LYS A 154 9.38 -5.01 13.91
C LYS A 154 8.39 -5.49 12.85
N VAL A 155 7.52 -6.43 13.22
CA VAL A 155 6.41 -6.92 12.38
C VAL A 155 5.49 -5.77 11.96
N VAL A 156 5.00 -4.99 12.92
CA VAL A 156 4.14 -3.82 12.67
C VAL A 156 4.85 -2.79 11.81
N LEU A 157 6.13 -2.50 12.08
CA LEU A 157 6.90 -1.54 11.28
C LEU A 157 7.07 -2.00 9.83
N ALA A 158 7.34 -3.29 9.61
CA ALA A 158 7.49 -3.86 8.27
C ALA A 158 6.16 -3.86 7.51
N ALA A 159 5.07 -4.34 8.13
CA ALA A 159 3.72 -4.32 7.56
C ALA A 159 3.27 -2.90 7.22
N TYR A 160 3.56 -1.94 8.11
CA TYR A 160 3.24 -0.54 7.86
C TYR A 160 4.05 0.03 6.68
N GLY A 161 5.33 -0.37 6.56
CA GLY A 161 6.16 -0.07 5.39
C GLY A 161 5.57 -0.63 4.09
N ILE A 162 5.02 -1.86 4.12
CA ILE A 162 4.31 -2.46 2.98
C ILE A 162 3.09 -1.62 2.62
N ALA A 163 2.22 -1.27 3.58
CA ALA A 163 1.04 -0.45 3.35
C ALA A 163 1.38 0.92 2.72
N VAL A 164 2.42 1.59 3.22
CA VAL A 164 2.91 2.86 2.65
C VAL A 164 3.37 2.69 1.21
N LEU A 165 4.16 1.66 0.91
CA LEU A 165 4.68 1.44 -0.44
C LEU A 165 3.60 0.98 -1.42
N ALA A 166 2.61 0.22 -0.94
CA ALA A 166 1.43 -0.14 -1.71
C ALA A 166 0.60 1.10 -2.10
N LEU A 167 0.36 2.01 -1.14
CA LEU A 167 -0.29 3.31 -1.42
C LEU A 167 0.48 4.12 -2.47
N ARG A 168 1.81 4.16 -2.35
CA ARG A 168 2.66 4.82 -3.35
C ARG A 168 2.61 4.14 -4.70
N PHE A 169 2.60 2.81 -4.75
CA PHE A 169 2.44 2.05 -5.99
C PHE A 169 1.15 2.46 -6.71
N VAL A 170 0.02 2.48 -5.99
CA VAL A 170 -1.28 2.86 -6.54
C VAL A 170 -1.29 4.32 -7.02
N ALA A 171 -0.62 5.22 -6.29
CA ALA A 171 -0.61 6.66 -6.58
C ALA A 171 0.38 7.07 -7.69
N GLU A 172 1.52 6.38 -7.80
CA GLU A 172 2.67 6.83 -8.59
C GLU A 172 2.90 5.99 -9.85
N VAL A 173 2.49 4.72 -9.87
CA VAL A 173 2.61 3.88 -11.07
C VAL A 173 1.52 4.27 -12.06
N PRO A 174 1.87 4.80 -13.24
CA PRO A 174 0.88 5.25 -14.23
C PRO A 174 0.10 4.05 -14.76
N VAL A 175 -1.18 4.24 -15.04
CA VAL A 175 -1.92 3.33 -15.91
C VAL A 175 -1.43 3.58 -17.33
N ASP A 176 -1.04 2.53 -18.05
CA ASP A 176 -0.71 2.64 -19.47
C ASP A 176 -1.96 3.04 -20.26
N THR A 177 -2.24 4.34 -20.36
CA THR A 177 -3.29 4.89 -21.24
C THR A 177 -2.95 4.79 -22.74
N HIS A 178 -1.80 4.20 -23.11
CA HIS A 178 -1.24 4.26 -24.46
C HIS A 178 -1.56 3.09 -25.39
N ARG A 179 -2.46 2.16 -25.06
CA ARG A 179 -2.89 1.12 -26.01
C ARG A 179 -4.19 1.39 -26.77
N GLN A 180 -4.92 2.47 -26.47
CA GLN A 180 -6.18 2.79 -27.15
C GLN A 180 -6.04 3.79 -28.31
N LEU A 181 -4.89 4.45 -28.47
CA LEU A 181 -4.70 5.45 -29.54
C LEU A 181 -3.95 4.93 -30.76
N GLU A 182 -3.30 3.75 -30.69
CA GLU A 182 -2.60 3.16 -31.85
C GLU A 182 -3.43 2.09 -32.58
N ALA A 183 -4.63 1.76 -32.09
CA ALA A 183 -5.53 0.79 -32.73
C ALA A 183 -6.62 1.44 -33.62
N GLY A 184 -6.58 2.76 -33.81
CA GLY A 184 -7.61 3.53 -34.52
C GLY A 184 -7.21 4.10 -35.89
N ASP A 185 -5.93 3.95 -36.30
CA ASP A 185 -5.39 4.57 -37.52
C ASP A 185 -4.93 3.55 -38.58
N GLU A 186 -5.46 2.33 -38.53
CA GLU A 186 -5.42 1.40 -39.66
C GLU A 186 -6.84 0.93 -39.99
N HIS A 187 -7.52 1.65 -40.89
CA HIS A 187 -8.27 1.15 -42.08
C HIS A 187 -9.16 2.24 -42.69
#